data_AF-A0A940J7P4-F1
#
_entry.id   AF-A0A940J7P4-F1
#
_cell.length_a   1.000
_cell.length_b   1.000
_cell.length_c   1.000
_cell.angle_alpha   90.00
_cell.angle_beta   90.00
_cell.angle_gamma   90.00
#
_symmetry.space_group_name_H-M   'P 1'
#
loop_
_entity.id
_entity.type
_entity.pdbx_description
1 polymer ?
#
loop_
_entity_poly.entity_id
_entity_poly.type
_entity_poly.pdbx_seq_one_letter_code
_entity_poly.pdbx_strand_id
1 'polypeptide(L)'
;MNQLLTQTRRMLENLTGAPMDETRDWAAVLSTLKAGKGDVILELPWQHPDAPPERHEVVLKHLSQDRVVYYNARSPQSLAVGTILPGNATIPERRVEGTGLESMPLGDLQRLFLDGEGAALLPTERRSR
;
A
#
# COMPACT_ATOMS: atom_id res chain seq x y z
N MET A 1 5.30 18.20 4.02
CA MET A 1 4.30 17.59 3.11
C MET A 1 5.06 16.63 2.20
N ASN A 2 4.66 15.36 2.15
CA ASN A 2 5.42 14.35 1.44
C ASN A 2 5.28 14.53 -0.08
N GLN A 3 6.40 14.69 -0.79
CA GLN A 3 6.38 15.04 -2.21
C GLN A 3 5.79 13.90 -3.07
N LEU A 4 6.01 12.66 -2.66
CA LEU A 4 5.62 11.45 -3.39
C LEU A 4 4.09 11.30 -3.46
N LEU A 5 3.40 11.16 -2.31
CA LEU A 5 1.93 11.08 -2.29
C LEU A 5 1.24 12.31 -2.90
N THR A 6 1.85 13.49 -2.81
CA THR A 6 1.29 14.71 -3.42
C THR A 6 1.23 14.59 -4.95
N GLN A 7 2.27 14.02 -5.57
CA GLN A 7 2.31 13.81 -7.02
C GLN A 7 1.32 12.71 -7.43
N THR A 8 1.30 11.59 -6.70
CA THR A 8 0.39 10.47 -6.97
C THR A 8 -1.07 10.88 -6.83
N ARG A 9 -1.44 11.64 -5.79
CA ARG A 9 -2.78 12.24 -5.63
C ARG A 9 -3.17 13.05 -6.87
N ARG A 10 -2.35 14.04 -7.25
CA ARG A 10 -2.65 14.92 -8.40
C ARG A 10 -2.83 14.12 -9.69
N MET A 11 -1.98 13.12 -9.92
CA MET A 11 -2.10 12.25 -11.09
C MET A 11 -3.45 11.52 -11.10
N LEU A 12 -3.84 10.90 -9.98
CA LEU A 12 -5.08 10.13 -9.90
C LEU A 12 -6.32 10.99 -9.99
N GLU A 13 -6.33 12.14 -9.33
CA GLU A 13 -7.42 13.10 -9.42
C GLU A 13 -7.61 13.59 -10.87
N ASN A 14 -6.51 13.87 -11.58
CA ASN A 14 -6.56 14.27 -12.98
C ASN A 14 -7.03 13.14 -13.92
N LEU A 15 -6.63 11.89 -13.67
CA LEU A 15 -7.00 10.74 -14.52
C LEU A 15 -8.44 10.26 -14.28
N THR A 16 -8.89 10.28 -13.03
CA THR A 16 -10.18 9.69 -12.63
C THR A 16 -11.29 10.73 -12.47
N GLY A 17 -10.92 12.01 -12.34
CA GLY A 17 -11.83 13.10 -11.99
C GLY A 17 -12.44 12.96 -10.60
N ALA A 18 -11.91 12.07 -9.76
CA ALA A 18 -12.37 11.83 -8.39
C ALA A 18 -11.35 12.36 -7.38
N PRO A 19 -11.78 13.12 -6.36
CA PRO A 19 -10.87 13.56 -5.30
C PRO A 19 -10.36 12.37 -4.48
N MET A 20 -9.17 12.53 -3.91
CA MET A 20 -8.56 11.56 -3.01
C MET A 20 -8.26 12.21 -1.66
N ASP A 21 -8.67 11.57 -0.57
CA ASP A 21 -8.41 12.03 0.78
C ASP A 21 -7.08 11.47 1.30
N GLU A 22 -6.20 12.35 1.76
CA GLU A 22 -4.97 11.95 2.45
C GLU A 22 -5.26 11.70 3.93
N THR A 23 -4.82 10.56 4.46
CA THR A 23 -4.99 10.22 5.88
C THR A 23 -3.75 9.58 6.47
N ARG A 24 -3.57 9.76 7.78
CA ARG A 24 -2.63 9.01 8.63
C ARG A 24 -3.36 8.10 9.62
N ASP A 25 -4.67 7.98 9.50
CA ASP A 25 -5.50 7.14 10.35
C ASP A 25 -5.62 5.72 9.77
N TRP A 26 -5.01 4.76 10.47
CA TRP A 26 -5.09 3.35 10.12
C TRP A 26 -6.52 2.81 10.15
N ALA A 27 -7.38 3.29 11.04
CA ALA A 27 -8.77 2.83 11.11
C ALA A 27 -9.54 3.18 9.84
N ALA A 28 -9.31 4.38 9.28
CA ALA A 28 -9.87 4.81 8.00
C ALA A 28 -9.36 3.95 6.83
N VAL A 29 -8.06 3.65 6.79
CA VAL A 29 -7.44 2.75 5.80
C VAL A 29 -8.10 1.36 5.85
N LEU A 30 -8.17 0.76 7.05
CA LEU A 30 -8.73 -0.57 7.25
C LEU A 30 -10.23 -0.62 6.90
N SER A 31 -10.99 0.41 7.29
CA SER A 31 -12.40 0.53 6.94
C SER A 31 -12.62 0.57 5.43
N THR A 32 -11.80 1.36 4.72
CA THR A 32 -11.86 1.48 3.25
C THR A 32 -11.55 0.15 2.57
N LEU A 33 -10.53 -0.55 3.03
CA LEU A 33 -10.14 -1.86 2.50
C LEU A 33 -11.22 -2.93 2.75
N LYS A 34 -11.83 -2.95 3.95
CA LYS A 34 -12.94 -3.86 4.29
C LYS A 34 -14.19 -3.58 3.48
N ALA A 35 -14.43 -2.32 3.08
CA ALA A 35 -15.54 -1.94 2.21
C ALA A 35 -15.34 -2.34 0.74
N GLY A 36 -14.20 -2.99 0.39
CA GLY A 36 -13.92 -3.43 -0.97
C GLY A 36 -13.59 -2.30 -1.95
N LYS A 37 -13.31 -1.09 -1.45
CA LYS A 37 -12.95 0.08 -2.27
C LYS A 37 -11.47 0.07 -2.66
N GLY A 38 -10.99 -1.13 -3.04
CA GLY A 38 -9.58 -1.50 -3.13
C GLY A 38 -8.80 -0.77 -4.20
N ASP A 39 -8.38 0.45 -3.89
CA ASP A 39 -7.29 1.20 -4.53
C ASP A 39 -6.73 2.20 -3.51
N VAL A 40 -6.50 1.73 -2.28
CA VAL A 40 -5.85 2.54 -1.24
C VAL A 40 -4.37 2.59 -1.53
N ILE A 41 -3.82 3.79 -1.75
CA ILE A 41 -2.40 3.97 -1.96
C ILE A 41 -1.77 4.24 -0.62
N LEU A 42 -0.79 3.43 -0.25
CA LEU A 42 -0.10 3.52 1.02
C LEU A 42 1.35 3.89 0.77
N GLU A 43 1.84 4.91 1.45
CA GLU A 43 3.26 5.26 1.51
C GLU A 43 3.86 4.76 2.82
N LEU A 44 4.87 3.89 2.70
CA LEU A 44 5.53 3.23 3.82
C LEU A 44 7.04 3.46 3.77
N PRO A 45 7.73 3.41 4.93
CA PRO A 45 9.18 3.24 4.90
C PRO A 45 9.52 1.89 4.24
N TRP A 46 10.54 1.90 3.39
CA TRP A 46 10.94 0.72 2.63
C TRP A 46 12.45 0.73 2.43
N GLN A 47 13.16 -0.13 3.18
CA GLN A 47 14.60 -0.23 3.05
C GLN A 47 14.98 -1.53 2.35
N HIS A 48 15.49 -1.41 1.13
CA HIS A 48 16.19 -2.51 0.49
C HIS A 48 17.58 -2.70 1.12
N PRO A 49 18.09 -3.94 1.25
CA PRO A 49 19.41 -4.20 1.85
C PRO A 49 20.55 -3.40 1.18
N ASP A 50 20.44 -3.19 -0.13
CA ASP A 50 21.48 -2.57 -0.96
C ASP A 50 21.15 -1.11 -1.36
N ALA A 51 20.14 -0.49 -0.75
CA ALA A 51 19.71 0.87 -1.09
C ALA A 51 19.55 1.77 0.15
N PRO A 52 19.71 3.10 0.00
CA PRO A 52 19.37 4.02 1.08
C PRO A 52 17.87 3.87 1.47
N PRO A 53 17.52 4.11 2.74
CA PRO A 53 16.12 4.14 3.17
C PRO A 53 15.33 5.12 2.33
N GLU A 54 14.21 4.67 1.78
CA GLU A 54 13.30 5.51 1.01
C GLU A 54 11.85 5.24 1.43
N ARG A 55 10.96 6.13 1.01
CA ARG A 55 9.53 5.88 1.11
C ARG A 55 9.04 5.27 -0.19
N HIS A 56 8.16 4.30 -0.06
CA HIS A 56 7.65 3.53 -1.19
C HIS A 56 6.13 3.48 -1.17
N GLU A 57 5.53 3.58 -2.35
CA GLU A 57 4.09 3.48 -2.54
C GLU A 57 3.70 2.07 -2.95
N VAL A 58 2.69 1.53 -2.26
CA VAL A 58 2.02 0.28 -2.62
C VAL A 58 0.53 0.53 -2.76
N VAL A 59 -0.15 -0.28 -3.59
CA VAL A 59 -1.60 -0.16 -3.80
C VAL A 59 -2.29 -1.34 -3.12
N LEU A 60 -2.98 -1.10 -2.02
CA LEU A 60 -3.74 -2.14 -1.32
C LEU A 60 -4.97 -2.50 -2.16
N LYS A 61 -5.15 -3.81 -2.40
CA LYS A 61 -6.24 -4.34 -3.23
C LYS A 61 -7.35 -4.94 -2.41
N HIS A 62 -7.04 -5.88 -1.52
CA HIS A 62 -8.06 -6.54 -0.70
C HIS A 62 -7.43 -7.24 0.51
N LEU A 63 -8.29 -7.66 1.44
CA LEU A 63 -7.94 -8.56 2.53
C LEU A 63 -8.17 -10.00 2.08
N SER A 64 -7.21 -10.87 2.36
CA SER A 64 -7.31 -12.32 2.16
C SER A 64 -6.94 -13.00 3.48
N GLN A 65 -7.95 -13.53 4.18
CA GLN A 65 -7.80 -14.10 5.52
C GLN A 65 -7.14 -13.10 6.49
N ASP A 66 -5.94 -13.41 6.97
CA ASP A 66 -5.11 -12.60 7.87
C ASP A 66 -4.08 -11.72 7.14
N ARG A 67 -4.10 -11.72 5.81
CA ARG A 67 -3.14 -10.99 4.97
C ARG A 67 -3.81 -9.87 4.19
N VAL A 68 -3.02 -8.87 3.86
CA VAL A 68 -3.37 -7.81 2.90
C VAL A 68 -2.65 -8.10 1.59
N VAL A 69 -3.42 -8.13 0.49
CA VAL A 69 -2.88 -8.24 -0.86
C VAL A 69 -2.73 -6.84 -1.44
N TYR A 70 -1.57 -6.55 -2.01
CA TYR A 70 -1.25 -5.25 -2.57
C TYR A 70 -0.39 -5.39 -3.83
N TYR A 71 -0.45 -4.37 -4.67
CA TYR A 71 0.45 -4.21 -5.80
C TYR A 71 1.71 -3.46 -5.39
N ASN A 72 2.86 -4.04 -5.71
CA ASN A 72 4.18 -3.47 -5.52
C ASN A 72 4.85 -3.31 -6.89
N ALA A 73 4.96 -2.08 -7.38
CA ALA A 73 5.55 -1.76 -8.68
C ALA A 73 7.03 -2.19 -8.79
N ARG A 74 7.71 -2.37 -7.66
CA ARG A 74 9.11 -2.81 -7.59
C ARG A 74 9.26 -4.32 -7.37
N SER A 75 8.16 -5.07 -7.30
CA SER A 75 8.21 -6.52 -7.17
C SER A 75 8.92 -7.13 -8.38
N PRO A 76 9.81 -8.11 -8.19
CA PRO A 76 10.35 -8.88 -9.29
C PRO A 76 9.21 -9.54 -10.08
N GLN A 77 9.15 -9.32 -11.39
CA GLN A 77 8.01 -9.78 -12.20
C GLN A 77 8.04 -11.27 -12.55
N SER A 78 9.14 -11.96 -12.28
CA SER A 78 9.41 -13.33 -12.72
C SER A 78 9.35 -14.39 -11.61
N LEU A 79 8.90 -14.04 -10.41
CA LEU A 79 8.81 -15.00 -9.30
C LEU A 79 7.52 -15.82 -9.36
N ALA A 80 7.61 -17.09 -8.97
CA ALA A 80 6.46 -17.98 -8.92
C ALA A 80 5.48 -17.56 -7.81
N VAL A 81 4.18 -17.71 -8.06
CA VAL A 81 3.14 -17.55 -7.03
C VAL A 81 3.41 -18.49 -5.86
N GLY A 82 3.26 -17.99 -4.64
CA GLY A 82 3.56 -18.70 -3.40
C GLY A 82 5.01 -18.54 -2.93
N THR A 83 5.89 -17.91 -3.72
CA THR A 83 7.27 -17.62 -3.29
C THR A 83 7.27 -16.72 -2.06
N ILE A 84 8.01 -17.11 -1.04
CA ILE A 84 8.22 -16.30 0.17
C ILE A 84 9.41 -15.37 -0.07
N LEU A 85 9.15 -14.07 0.05
CA LEU A 85 10.15 -13.01 0.05
C LEU A 85 10.54 -12.76 1.51
N PRO A 86 11.77 -13.11 1.92
CA PRO A 86 12.19 -12.91 3.29
C PRO A 86 12.15 -11.42 3.65
N GLY A 87 11.69 -11.14 4.87
CA GLY A 87 11.72 -9.80 5.44
C GLY A 87 13.13 -9.36 5.84
N ASN A 88 13.24 -8.10 6.24
CA ASN A 88 14.41 -7.52 6.89
C ASN A 88 13.97 -6.67 8.09
N ALA A 89 14.88 -5.86 8.64
CA ALA A 89 14.59 -5.01 9.81
C ALA A 89 13.42 -4.03 9.61
N THR A 90 13.09 -3.69 8.36
CA THR A 90 12.12 -2.64 8.00
C THR A 90 10.96 -3.13 7.15
N ILE A 91 11.05 -4.31 6.52
CA ILE A 91 10.00 -4.87 5.67
C ILE A 91 9.72 -6.29 6.16
N PRO A 92 8.48 -6.65 6.49
CA PRO A 92 8.12 -7.99 6.94
C PRO A 92 8.30 -9.01 5.82
N GLU A 93 8.16 -10.28 6.17
CA GLU A 93 8.04 -11.34 5.18
C GLU A 93 6.81 -11.12 4.29
N ARG A 94 6.98 -11.34 2.99
CA ARG A 94 5.93 -11.18 1.99
C ARG A 94 5.78 -12.45 1.17
N ARG A 95 4.63 -12.65 0.57
CA ARG A 95 4.35 -13.78 -0.33
C ARG A 95 3.97 -13.24 -1.70
N VAL A 96 4.52 -13.83 -2.76
CA VAL A 96 4.12 -13.50 -4.14
C VAL A 96 2.74 -14.08 -4.41
N GLU A 97 1.80 -13.22 -4.80
CA GLU A 97 0.41 -13.59 -5.14
C GLU A 97 0.17 -13.57 -6.66
N GLY A 98 1.06 -12.95 -7.43
CA GLY A 98 0.95 -12.82 -8.88
C GLY A 98 1.91 -11.76 -9.43
N THR A 99 1.76 -11.41 -10.71
CA THR A 99 2.61 -10.40 -11.36
C THR A 99 2.47 -9.04 -10.69
N GLY A 100 3.50 -8.62 -9.96
CA GLY A 100 3.49 -7.38 -9.19
C GLY A 100 2.61 -7.41 -7.93
N LEU A 101 1.94 -8.54 -7.65
CA LEU A 101 1.09 -8.71 -6.47
C LEU A 101 1.83 -9.47 -5.39
N GLU A 102 1.78 -8.91 -4.20
CA GLU A 102 2.35 -9.49 -3.00
C GLU A 102 1.34 -9.45 -1.86
N SER A 103 1.59 -10.20 -0.80
CA SER A 103 0.84 -10.09 0.44
C SER A 103 1.74 -10.14 1.66
N MET A 104 1.31 -9.48 2.74
CA MET A 104 1.92 -9.57 4.06
C MET A 104 0.85 -9.72 5.15
N PRO A 105 1.19 -10.18 6.36
CA PRO A 105 0.25 -10.19 7.47
C PRO A 105 -0.32 -8.80 7.74
N LEU A 106 -1.63 -8.71 8.01
CA LEU A 106 -2.30 -7.43 8.26
C LEU A 106 -1.69 -6.69 9.46
N GLY A 107 -1.31 -7.43 10.51
CA GLY A 107 -0.66 -6.87 11.69
C GLY A 107 0.71 -6.24 11.39
N ASP A 108 1.47 -6.82 10.46
CA ASP A 108 2.74 -6.24 10.04
C ASP A 108 2.53 -4.98 9.20
N LEU A 109 1.55 -4.96 8.30
CA LEU A 109 1.22 -3.74 7.56
C LEU A 109 0.78 -2.61 8.50
N GLN A 110 -0.06 -2.92 9.49
CA GLN A 110 -0.47 -1.96 10.51
C GLN A 110 0.74 -1.39 11.25
N ARG A 111 1.65 -2.26 11.69
CA ARG A 111 2.87 -1.85 12.40
C ARG A 111 3.74 -0.95 11.52
N LEU A 112 3.98 -1.32 10.26
CA LEU A 112 4.73 -0.48 9.32
C LEU A 112 4.10 0.88 9.10
N PHE A 113 2.77 0.93 9.00
CA PHE A 113 2.05 2.18 8.80
C PHE A 113 2.12 3.08 10.03
N LEU A 114 1.93 2.54 11.23
CA LEU A 114 1.92 3.33 12.46
C LEU A 114 3.33 3.75 12.89
N ASP A 115 4.26 2.79 12.97
CA ASP A 115 5.64 3.04 13.43
C ASP A 115 6.44 3.83 12.40
N GLY A 116 6.12 3.65 11.12
CA GLY A 116 6.78 4.32 10.00
C GLY A 116 6.24 5.71 9.69
N GLU A 117 5.30 6.23 10.47
CA GLU A 117 4.54 7.45 10.15
C GLU A 117 4.00 7.43 8.71
N GLY A 118 3.38 6.31 8.33
CA GLY A 118 2.77 6.08 7.03
C GLY A 118 1.64 7.07 6.74
N ALA A 119 1.38 7.24 5.46
CA ALA A 119 0.26 8.03 4.96
C ALA A 119 -0.43 7.28 3.83
N ALA A 120 -1.72 7.56 3.65
CA ALA A 120 -2.55 6.88 2.68
C ALA A 120 -3.36 7.87 1.86
N LEU A 121 -3.62 7.54 0.60
CA LEU A 121 -4.65 8.17 -0.22
C LEU A 121 -5.84 7.22 -0.31
N LEU A 122 -7.01 7.73 0.06
CA LEU A 122 -8.28 7.02 0.02
C LEU A 122 -9.16 7.60 -1.08
N PRO A 123 -9.88 6.77 -1.86
CA PRO A 123 -10.90 7.28 -2.77
C PRO A 123 -12.03 7.93 -1.97
N THR A 124 -12.31 9.21 -2.24
CA THR A 124 -13.47 9.89 -1.65
C THR A 124 -14.74 9.30 -2.24
N GLU A 125 -15.76 9.06 -1.41
CA GLU A 125 -17.07 8.68 -1.95
C GLU A 125 -17.59 9.80 -2.86
N ARG A 126 -17.88 9.49 -4.13
CA ARG A 126 -18.70 10.39 -4.94
C ARG A 126 -20.04 10.51 -4.24
N ARG A 127 -20.30 11.67 -3.63
CA ARG A 127 -21.67 12.05 -3.28
C ARG A 127 -22.43 12.14 -4.60
N SER A 128 -23.22 11.12 -4.91
CA SER A 128 -24.21 11.19 -5.97
C SER A 128 -25.05 12.44 -5.71
N ARG A 129 -24.95 13.42 -6.60
CA ARG A 129 -25.85 14.57 -6.63
C ARG A 129 -27.14 14.17 -7.31
#